data_AF-A0A4R7NSP8-F1
#
_entry.id   AF-A0A4R7NSP8-F1
#
_cell.length_a   1.000
_cell.length_b   1.000
_cell.length_c   1.000
_cell.angle_alpha   90.00
_cell.angle_beta   90.00
_cell.angle_gamma   90.00
#
_symmetry.space_group_name_H-M   'P 1'
#
loop_
_entity.id
_entity.type
_entity.pdbx_description
1 polymer ?
#
loop_
_entity_poly.entity_id
_entity_poly.type
_entity_poly.pdbx_seq_one_letter_code
_entity_poly.pdbx_strand_id
1 'polypeptide(L)'
;MDNKTLSERDICTKFITPAIQQAGWQQSEFREVVRLTDVGIMVRGKLVAPIRDIDAKGSPKRADYVLYARPNMPIEVIEAKQARFSIGHGMQQALVYAEMLNAPFALSCNGGGFPLHDRIGFSRPIERELKLDQFPQLAALWRLYQEWRGFAGPCLRSLPITACRTPKTSRYWNSRPSTSSTVRHKSRVASSATLNNTPRLYTSSNKYCTTSKSTKKPEQPFGPEDK
;
A
#
# COMPACT_ATOMS: atom_id res chain seq x y z
N MET A 1 -25.04 -1.84 28.99
CA MET A 1 -24.77 -0.53 28.36
C MET A 1 -25.26 -0.59 26.93
N ASP A 2 -26.03 0.40 26.46
CA ASP A 2 -26.43 0.46 25.06
C ASP A 2 -25.22 0.79 24.19
N ASN A 3 -24.72 -0.21 23.47
CA ASN A 3 -23.54 -0.09 22.62
C ASN A 3 -23.74 0.95 21.49
N LYS A 4 -24.99 1.31 21.16
CA LYS A 4 -25.36 2.16 20.01
C LYS A 4 -25.00 3.65 20.14
N THR A 5 -24.63 4.15 21.32
CA THR A 5 -24.31 5.57 21.55
C THR A 5 -22.82 5.85 21.72
N LEU A 6 -21.96 4.84 21.58
CA LEU A 6 -20.52 5.01 21.77
C LEU A 6 -19.91 5.88 20.66
N SER A 7 -19.07 6.83 21.09
CA SER A 7 -18.29 7.68 20.21
C SER A 7 -17.18 6.90 19.51
N GLU A 8 -16.62 7.43 18.42
CA GLU A 8 -15.43 6.84 17.77
C GLU A 8 -14.29 6.61 18.76
N ARG A 9 -14.04 7.58 19.65
CA ARG A 9 -13.02 7.48 20.69
C ARG A 9 -13.30 6.35 21.67
N ASP A 10 -14.56 6.17 22.07
CA ASP A 10 -14.98 5.04 22.89
C ASP A 10 -14.74 3.72 22.16
N ILE A 11 -15.07 3.65 20.87
CA ILE A 11 -14.85 2.44 20.06
C ILE A 11 -13.36 2.08 20.00
N CYS A 12 -12.51 3.06 19.73
CA CYS A 12 -11.06 2.91 19.75
C CYS A 12 -10.57 2.33 21.10
N THR A 13 -10.98 2.94 22.20
CA THR A 13 -10.46 2.60 23.54
C THR A 13 -11.02 1.28 24.06
N LYS A 14 -12.30 0.99 23.82
CA LYS A 14 -13.02 -0.14 24.43
C LYS A 14 -12.98 -1.41 23.59
N PHE A 15 -12.79 -1.30 22.27
CA PHE A 15 -12.82 -2.46 21.37
C PHE A 15 -11.57 -2.59 20.51
N ILE A 16 -11.14 -1.54 19.80
CA ILE A 16 -10.03 -1.64 18.84
C ILE A 16 -8.70 -1.86 19.55
N THR A 17 -8.31 -1.00 20.48
CA THR A 17 -7.03 -1.13 21.20
C THR A 17 -6.94 -2.48 21.95
N PRO A 18 -7.98 -2.93 22.69
CA PRO A 18 -7.95 -4.25 23.31
C PRO A 18 -7.84 -5.40 22.30
N ALA A 19 -8.53 -5.34 21.15
CA ALA A 19 -8.45 -6.38 20.13
C ALA A 19 -7.04 -6.48 19.51
N ILE A 20 -6.40 -5.33 19.22
CA ILE A 20 -5.02 -5.26 18.73
C ILE A 20 -4.06 -5.90 19.76
N GLN A 21 -4.19 -5.52 21.03
CA GLN A 21 -3.33 -6.05 22.10
C GLN A 21 -3.55 -7.56 22.33
N GLN A 22 -4.80 -8.03 22.29
CA GLN A 22 -5.14 -9.45 22.42
C GLN A 22 -4.57 -10.29 21.26
N ALA A 23 -4.50 -9.73 20.06
CA ALA A 23 -3.85 -10.36 18.91
C ALA A 23 -2.31 -10.39 19.01
N GLY A 24 -1.73 -9.83 20.08
CA GLY A 24 -0.29 -9.91 20.39
C GLY A 24 0.55 -8.80 19.79
N TRP A 25 -0.06 -7.74 19.26
CA TRP A 25 0.66 -6.57 18.77
C TRP A 25 1.24 -5.75 19.92
N GLN A 26 2.48 -5.31 19.76
CA GLN A 26 3.15 -4.44 20.72
C GLN A 26 2.80 -2.97 20.48
N GLN A 27 2.85 -2.15 21.53
CA GLN A 27 2.57 -0.70 21.43
C GLN A 27 3.55 0.03 20.46
N SER A 28 4.72 -0.54 20.21
CA SER A 28 5.68 -0.02 19.22
C SER A 28 5.30 -0.33 17.77
N GLU A 29 4.43 -1.31 17.55
CA GLU A 29 4.03 -1.83 16.24
C GLU A 29 2.76 -1.17 15.71
N PHE A 30 2.10 -0.30 16.48
CA PHE A 30 0.97 0.47 15.99
C PHE A 30 1.00 1.92 16.49
N ARG A 31 0.37 2.81 15.74
CA ARG A 31 0.21 4.22 16.09
C ARG A 31 -1.24 4.59 15.97
N GLU A 32 -1.70 5.34 16.97
CA GLU A 32 -3.01 5.97 16.97
C GLU A 32 -2.90 7.36 16.33
N VAL A 33 -3.99 7.84 15.73
CA VAL A 33 -4.14 9.24 15.31
C VAL A 33 -3.07 9.65 14.28
N VAL A 34 -2.86 8.83 13.25
CA VAL A 34 -1.76 9.03 12.29
C VAL A 34 -2.14 10.03 11.20
N ARG A 35 -1.40 11.14 11.10
CA ARG A 35 -1.57 12.13 10.02
C ARG A 35 -1.04 11.60 8.70
N LEU A 36 -1.85 11.68 7.65
CA LEU A 36 -1.53 11.17 6.31
C LEU A 36 -1.17 12.28 5.33
N THR A 37 -1.82 13.44 5.46
CA THR A 37 -1.50 14.64 4.68
C THR A 37 -1.17 15.80 5.59
N ASP A 38 -0.41 16.74 5.05
CA ASP A 38 -0.19 18.04 5.66
C ASP A 38 -1.47 18.89 5.63
N VAL A 39 -1.39 20.07 6.26
CA VAL A 39 -2.53 20.98 6.48
C VAL A 39 -3.26 21.25 5.17
N GLY A 40 -4.58 21.03 5.18
CA GLY A 40 -5.45 21.42 4.09
C GLY A 40 -5.57 22.94 4.00
N ILE A 41 -5.25 23.52 2.85
CA ILE A 41 -5.38 24.97 2.61
C ILE A 41 -6.41 25.20 1.50
N MET A 42 -7.39 26.05 1.78
CA MET A 42 -8.34 26.53 0.79
C MET A 42 -7.91 27.91 0.29
N VAL A 43 -7.86 28.05 -1.03
CA VAL A 43 -7.62 29.33 -1.70
C VAL A 43 -8.88 29.74 -2.45
N ARG A 44 -9.44 30.91 -2.10
CA ARG A 44 -10.58 31.53 -2.78
C ARG A 44 -10.25 32.98 -3.11
N GLY A 45 -9.83 33.23 -4.36
CA GLY A 45 -9.34 34.55 -4.76
C GLY A 45 -8.06 34.92 -3.99
N LYS A 46 -8.10 36.02 -3.23
CA LYS A 46 -7.00 36.47 -2.36
C LYS A 46 -7.04 35.87 -0.95
N LEU A 47 -8.09 35.12 -0.60
CA LEU A 47 -8.21 34.50 0.71
C LEU A 47 -7.50 33.15 0.74
N VAL A 48 -6.55 33.01 1.66
CA VAL A 48 -5.86 31.77 1.99
C VAL A 48 -6.21 31.43 3.43
N ALA A 49 -6.92 30.33 3.64
CA ALA A 49 -7.33 29.89 4.98
C ALA A 49 -7.16 28.38 5.13
N PRO A 50 -6.82 27.89 6.33
CA PRO A 50 -6.81 26.46 6.60
C PRO A 50 -8.24 25.92 6.51
N ILE A 51 -8.38 24.75 5.87
CA ILE A 51 -9.63 24.01 5.82
C ILE A 51 -9.90 23.49 7.24
N ARG A 52 -11.04 23.89 7.80
CA ARG A 52 -11.49 23.46 9.14
C ARG A 52 -12.39 22.23 9.07
N ASP A 53 -13.12 22.08 7.98
CA ASP A 53 -14.04 20.97 7.78
C ASP A 53 -13.24 19.71 7.44
N ILE A 54 -13.34 18.69 8.29
CA ILE A 54 -12.60 17.42 8.15
C ILE A 54 -13.05 16.65 6.89
N ASP A 55 -14.30 16.81 6.48
CA ASP A 55 -14.87 16.11 5.32
C ASP A 55 -14.73 16.90 4.00
N ALA A 56 -14.19 18.13 4.05
CA ALA A 56 -14.03 18.93 2.86
C ALA A 56 -12.89 18.43 1.96
N LYS A 57 -13.03 18.61 0.65
CA LYS A 57 -11.98 18.25 -0.30
C LYS A 57 -10.70 19.03 0.00
N GLY A 58 -9.61 18.31 0.24
CA GLY A 58 -8.31 18.88 0.59
C GLY A 58 -8.10 19.11 2.08
N SER A 59 -9.05 18.72 2.94
CA SER A 59 -8.86 18.67 4.39
C SER A 59 -7.68 17.75 4.76
N PRO A 60 -7.02 18.01 5.90
CA PRO A 60 -5.97 17.13 6.39
C PRO A 60 -6.56 15.75 6.73
N LYS A 61 -5.99 14.70 6.14
CA LYS A 61 -6.42 13.31 6.35
C LYS A 61 -5.67 12.69 7.53
N ARG A 62 -6.40 11.93 8.35
CA ARG A 62 -5.86 11.25 9.51
C ARG A 62 -6.51 9.88 9.66
N ALA A 63 -5.70 8.84 9.77
CA ALA A 63 -6.16 7.50 10.11
C ALA A 63 -6.28 7.35 11.64
N ASP A 64 -7.18 6.49 12.09
CA ASP A 64 -7.31 6.18 13.52
C ASP A 64 -6.20 5.26 13.99
N TYR A 65 -5.92 4.16 13.28
CA TYR A 65 -4.76 3.32 13.54
C TYR A 65 -4.00 3.00 12.27
N VAL A 66 -2.68 2.94 12.42
CA VAL A 66 -1.78 2.33 11.44
C VAL A 66 -0.91 1.32 12.16
N LEU A 67 -0.93 0.10 11.66
CA LEU A 67 -0.14 -1.02 12.16
C LEU A 67 1.06 -1.24 11.24
N TYR A 68 2.19 -1.57 11.84
CA TYR A 68 3.50 -1.63 11.21
C TYR A 68 4.14 -2.99 11.47
N ALA A 69 4.53 -3.69 10.40
CA ALA A 69 5.30 -4.91 10.55
C ALA A 69 6.76 -4.64 10.94
N ARG A 70 7.27 -3.46 10.53
CA ARG A 70 8.60 -2.92 10.85
C ARG A 70 8.52 -1.40 10.87
N PRO A 71 9.50 -0.71 11.48
CA PRO A 71 9.57 0.75 11.38
C PRO A 71 9.47 1.22 9.93
N ASN A 72 8.55 2.16 9.66
CA ASN A 72 8.23 2.69 8.33
C ASN A 72 7.65 1.69 7.30
N MET A 73 7.17 0.53 7.74
CA MET A 73 6.51 -0.46 6.88
C MET A 73 5.07 -0.69 7.36
N PRO A 74 4.12 0.19 6.96
CA PRO A 74 2.72 0.02 7.31
C PRO A 74 2.17 -1.23 6.62
N ILE A 75 1.46 -2.05 7.39
CA ILE A 75 0.84 -3.29 6.89
C ILE A 75 -0.67 -3.22 6.90
N GLU A 76 -1.26 -2.45 7.82
CA GLU A 76 -2.70 -2.43 8.01
C GLU A 76 -3.16 -1.06 8.50
N VAL A 77 -4.30 -0.60 8.00
CA VAL A 77 -4.94 0.67 8.39
C VAL A 77 -6.33 0.37 8.93
N ILE A 78 -6.69 0.99 10.04
CA ILE A 78 -8.00 0.81 10.67
C ILE A 78 -8.68 2.16 10.79
N GLU A 79 -9.95 2.21 10.37
CA GLU A 79 -10.83 3.37 10.51
C GLU A 79 -11.99 3.08 11.47
N ALA A 80 -12.08 3.85 12.55
CA ALA A 80 -13.17 3.73 13.51
C ALA A 80 -14.39 4.55 13.05
N LYS A 81 -15.58 4.05 13.38
CA LYS A 81 -16.84 4.78 13.25
C LYS A 81 -17.67 4.64 14.51
N GLN A 82 -18.58 5.59 14.72
CA GLN A 82 -19.53 5.53 15.83
C GLN A 82 -20.42 4.29 15.73
N ALA A 83 -20.83 3.73 16.86
CA ALA A 83 -21.56 2.48 16.90
C ALA A 83 -22.91 2.47 16.16
N ARG A 84 -23.49 3.65 15.92
CA ARG A 84 -24.73 3.79 15.12
C ARG A 84 -24.56 3.43 13.64
N PHE A 85 -23.34 3.48 13.13
CA PHE A 85 -23.04 3.17 11.73
C PHE A 85 -22.92 1.66 11.51
N SER A 86 -23.07 1.21 10.26
CA SER A 86 -22.81 -0.19 9.91
C SER A 86 -21.32 -0.52 10.03
N ILE A 87 -21.01 -1.81 10.22
CA ILE A 87 -19.65 -2.32 10.44
C ILE A 87 -18.71 -1.94 9.27
N GLY A 88 -19.22 -1.91 8.03
CA GLY A 88 -18.47 -1.52 6.83
C GLY A 88 -18.46 -0.03 6.49
N HIS A 89 -19.10 0.84 7.27
CA HIS A 89 -19.28 2.26 6.90
C HIS A 89 -17.96 3.00 6.66
N GLY A 90 -16.91 2.69 7.43
CA GLY A 90 -15.60 3.32 7.27
C GLY A 90 -14.70 2.65 6.23
N MET A 91 -15.14 1.58 5.55
CA MET A 91 -14.27 0.79 4.67
C MET A 91 -13.70 1.60 3.50
N GLN A 92 -14.53 2.41 2.83
CA GLN A 92 -14.06 3.24 1.72
C GLN A 92 -12.98 4.25 2.16
N GLN A 93 -13.13 4.82 3.35
CA GLN A 93 -12.14 5.71 3.94
C GLN A 93 -10.85 4.96 4.30
N ALA A 94 -10.97 3.79 4.93
CA ALA A 94 -9.84 2.92 5.24
C ALA A 94 -9.06 2.52 3.98
N LEU A 95 -9.73 2.21 2.87
CA LEU A 95 -9.09 1.88 1.59
C LEU A 95 -8.31 3.05 1.00
N VAL A 96 -8.88 4.26 1.03
CA VAL A 96 -8.19 5.48 0.59
C VAL A 96 -6.93 5.71 1.42
N TYR A 97 -7.00 5.50 2.74
CA TYR A 97 -5.85 5.68 3.63
C TYR A 97 -4.80 4.58 3.45
N ALA A 98 -5.22 3.33 3.27
CA ALA A 98 -4.34 2.22 2.96
C ALA A 98 -3.63 2.44 1.61
N GLU A 99 -4.31 3.02 0.62
CA GLU A 99 -3.68 3.40 -0.65
C GLU A 99 -2.59 4.46 -0.46
N MET A 100 -2.88 5.52 0.29
CA MET A 100 -1.93 6.59 0.58
C MET A 100 -0.67 6.07 1.31
N LEU A 101 -0.83 5.09 2.20
CA LEU A 101 0.27 4.48 2.96
C LEU A 101 0.91 3.29 2.26
N ASN A 102 0.38 2.84 1.11
CA ASN A 102 0.76 1.59 0.46
C ASN A 102 0.67 0.35 1.39
N ALA A 103 -0.33 0.36 2.28
CA ALA A 103 -0.63 -0.75 3.18
C ALA A 103 -1.51 -1.79 2.48
N PRO A 104 -1.19 -3.10 2.54
CA PRO A 104 -1.94 -4.17 1.87
C PRO A 104 -3.34 -4.42 2.47
N PHE A 105 -3.58 -4.08 3.74
CA PHE A 105 -4.82 -4.40 4.44
C PHE A 105 -5.52 -3.15 4.94
N ALA A 106 -6.85 -3.14 4.89
CA ALA A 106 -7.70 -2.07 5.40
C ALA A 106 -8.85 -2.66 6.21
N LEU A 107 -9.16 -2.06 7.37
CA LEU A 107 -10.32 -2.43 8.18
C LEU A 107 -11.14 -1.22 8.56
N SER A 108 -12.40 -1.49 8.86
CA SER A 108 -13.26 -0.57 9.60
C SER A 108 -13.68 -1.19 10.93
N CYS A 109 -14.15 -0.39 11.88
CA CYS A 109 -14.74 -0.90 13.10
C CYS A 109 -15.76 0.09 13.68
N ASN A 110 -16.91 -0.42 14.11
CA ASN A 110 -17.93 0.33 14.84
C ASN A 110 -18.15 -0.21 16.27
N GLY A 111 -17.30 -1.14 16.72
CA GLY A 111 -17.46 -1.86 17.99
C GLY A 111 -18.18 -3.21 17.92
N GLY A 112 -18.68 -3.62 16.74
CA GLY A 112 -19.29 -4.94 16.53
C GLY A 112 -18.34 -6.00 15.95
N GLY A 113 -17.39 -5.57 15.11
CA GLY A 113 -16.46 -6.44 14.41
C GLY A 113 -15.58 -5.64 13.45
N PHE A 114 -14.81 -6.35 12.64
CA PHE A 114 -13.86 -5.79 11.69
C PHE A 114 -14.08 -6.38 10.30
N PRO A 115 -14.73 -5.67 9.35
CA PRO A 115 -14.59 -6.04 7.96
C PRO A 115 -13.15 -5.74 7.56
N LEU A 116 -12.46 -6.76 7.09
CA LEU A 116 -11.10 -6.71 6.57
C LEU A 116 -11.17 -6.80 5.05
N HIS A 117 -10.55 -5.84 4.38
CA HIS A 117 -10.35 -5.85 2.93
C HIS A 117 -8.88 -6.13 2.60
N ASP A 118 -8.68 -7.18 1.81
CA ASP A 118 -7.39 -7.54 1.24
C ASP A 118 -7.15 -6.80 -0.09
N ARG A 119 -6.24 -5.81 -0.09
CA ARG A 119 -5.90 -5.03 -1.31
C ARG A 119 -4.90 -5.74 -2.21
N ILE A 120 -4.24 -6.80 -1.73
CA ILE A 120 -3.24 -7.56 -2.50
C ILE A 120 -3.91 -8.69 -3.31
N GLY A 121 -5.13 -9.08 -2.95
CA GLY A 121 -5.96 -10.03 -3.71
C GLY A 121 -5.59 -11.51 -3.50
N PHE A 122 -4.80 -11.82 -2.46
CA PHE A 122 -4.40 -13.20 -2.14
C PHE A 122 -5.46 -13.94 -1.31
N SER A 123 -6.22 -13.23 -0.49
CA SER A 123 -7.34 -13.79 0.26
C SER A 123 -8.58 -13.95 -0.61
N ARG A 124 -9.29 -15.08 -0.44
CA ARG A 124 -10.66 -15.26 -0.94
C ARG A 124 -11.59 -15.65 0.23
N PRO A 125 -12.70 -14.93 0.46
CA PRO A 125 -13.11 -13.71 -0.21
C PRO A 125 -12.16 -12.52 0.06
N ILE A 126 -12.18 -11.52 -0.83
CA ILE A 126 -11.37 -10.29 -0.74
C ILE A 126 -11.75 -9.49 0.51
N GLU A 127 -13.05 -9.42 0.78
CA GLU A 127 -13.59 -8.85 2.00
C GLU A 127 -14.14 -9.96 2.89
N ARG A 128 -13.75 -9.95 4.17
CA ARG A 128 -14.28 -10.86 5.18
C ARG A 128 -14.53 -10.11 6.48
N GLU A 129 -15.58 -10.51 7.17
CA GLU A 129 -15.87 -9.97 8.49
C GLU A 129 -15.18 -10.81 9.57
N LEU A 130 -14.45 -10.14 10.44
CA LEU A 130 -13.78 -10.73 11.59
C LEU A 130 -14.50 -10.30 12.87
N LYS A 131 -14.65 -11.23 13.81
CA LYS A 131 -15.10 -10.90 15.16
C LYS A 131 -14.02 -10.14 15.93
N LEU A 132 -14.40 -9.50 17.03
CA LEU A 132 -13.47 -8.70 17.84
C LEU A 132 -12.30 -9.53 18.42
N ASP A 133 -12.55 -10.79 18.73
CA ASP A 133 -11.57 -11.77 19.24
C ASP A 133 -10.74 -12.44 18.13
N GLN A 134 -11.04 -12.14 16.86
CA GLN A 134 -10.40 -12.71 15.68
C GLN A 134 -9.54 -11.68 14.94
N PHE A 135 -9.08 -10.65 15.64
CA PHE A 135 -8.19 -9.65 15.06
C PHE A 135 -6.89 -10.32 14.55
N PRO A 136 -6.42 -10.00 13.33
CA PRO A 136 -5.32 -10.72 12.72
C PRO A 136 -4.01 -10.48 13.46
N GLN A 137 -3.25 -11.56 13.65
CA GLN A 137 -1.91 -11.48 14.22
C GLN A 137 -0.91 -10.97 13.17
N LEU A 138 0.10 -10.21 13.61
CA LEU A 138 1.17 -9.71 12.75
C LEU A 138 1.83 -10.83 11.93
N ALA A 139 2.08 -12.00 12.53
CA ALA A 139 2.69 -13.14 11.83
C ALA A 139 1.88 -13.60 10.61
N ALA A 140 0.55 -13.59 10.70
CA ALA A 140 -0.34 -13.99 9.61
C ALA A 140 -0.33 -12.97 8.47
N LEU A 141 -0.45 -11.68 8.80
CA LEU A 141 -0.39 -10.60 7.80
C LEU A 141 1.00 -10.51 7.15
N TRP A 142 2.05 -10.72 7.94
CA TRP A 142 3.43 -10.67 7.46
C TRP A 142 3.74 -11.77 6.44
N ARG A 143 3.17 -12.97 6.61
CA ARG A 143 3.28 -14.04 5.60
C ARG A 143 2.69 -13.61 4.27
N LEU A 144 1.46 -13.08 4.28
CA LEU A 144 0.78 -12.60 3.09
C LEU A 144 1.54 -11.42 2.44
N TYR A 145 2.08 -10.51 3.25
CA TYR A 145 2.91 -9.42 2.76
C TYR A 145 4.17 -9.91 2.03
N GLN A 146 4.85 -10.92 2.59
CA GLN A 146 6.05 -11.51 1.98
C GLN A 146 5.73 -12.16 0.63
N GLU A 147 4.64 -12.93 0.56
CA GLU A 147 4.16 -13.53 -0.69
C GLU A 147 3.86 -12.46 -1.74
N TRP A 148 3.14 -11.40 -1.36
CA TRP A 148 2.83 -10.27 -2.26
C TRP A 148 4.07 -9.56 -2.79
N ARG A 149 5.09 -9.37 -1.95
CA ARG A 149 6.36 -8.74 -2.34
C ARG A 149 7.29 -9.68 -3.13
N GLY A 150 6.90 -10.94 -3.32
CA GLY A 150 7.74 -11.95 -3.98
C GLY A 150 8.93 -12.40 -3.14
N PHE A 151 8.86 -12.22 -1.81
CA PHE A 151 9.88 -12.67 -0.88
C PHE A 151 9.69 -14.17 -0.58
N ALA A 152 9.97 -15.03 -1.56
CA ALA A 152 10.06 -16.47 -1.35
C ALA A 152 11.48 -16.84 -0.89
N GLY A 153 11.71 -16.96 0.44
CA GLY A 153 12.93 -17.57 0.98
C GLY A 153 13.30 -17.18 2.41
N PRO A 154 14.07 -18.01 3.14
CA PRO A 154 14.42 -17.84 4.57
C PRO A 154 15.35 -16.63 4.88
N CYS A 155 15.65 -15.77 3.91
CA CYS A 155 16.72 -14.78 3.98
C CYS A 155 16.31 -13.41 4.61
N LEU A 156 15.09 -13.27 5.13
CA LEU A 156 14.55 -11.95 5.47
C LEU A 156 14.68 -11.51 6.95
N ARG A 157 15.41 -12.27 7.77
CA ARG A 157 15.77 -11.80 9.12
C ARG A 157 16.73 -10.61 9.13
N SER A 158 17.38 -10.28 7.99
CA SER A 158 18.49 -9.32 7.96
C SER A 158 18.37 -8.15 6.97
N LEU A 159 17.25 -7.93 6.27
CA LEU A 159 17.19 -6.79 5.33
C LEU A 159 17.22 -5.44 6.08
N PRO A 160 18.23 -4.58 5.82
CA PRO A 160 18.28 -3.24 6.40
C PRO A 160 17.20 -2.34 5.79
N ILE A 161 16.69 -1.43 6.61
CA ILE A 161 15.59 -0.48 6.35
C ILE A 161 15.73 0.26 5.00
N THR A 162 16.96 0.43 4.51
CA THR A 162 17.30 1.20 3.32
C THR A 162 16.92 0.54 1.98
N ALA A 163 16.67 -0.76 1.93
CA ALA A 163 16.44 -1.48 0.67
C ALA A 163 15.03 -1.26 0.07
N CYS A 164 14.06 -0.78 0.84
CA CYS A 164 12.68 -0.56 0.37
C CYS A 164 12.44 0.87 -0.16
N ARG A 165 13.47 1.57 -0.66
CA ARG A 165 13.29 2.84 -1.35
C ARG A 165 12.94 2.57 -2.82
N THR A 166 11.66 2.63 -3.17
CA THR A 166 11.26 2.68 -4.59
C THR A 166 12.03 3.80 -5.29
N PRO A 167 12.55 3.62 -6.52
CA PRO A 167 13.18 4.71 -7.24
C PRO A 167 12.15 5.83 -7.42
N LYS A 168 12.48 7.04 -6.96
CA LYS A 168 11.68 8.23 -7.21
C LYS A 168 11.66 8.47 -8.72
N THR A 169 10.61 8.07 -9.42
CA THR A 169 10.35 8.59 -10.76
C THR A 169 9.89 10.04 -10.59
N SER A 170 10.71 10.97 -11.05
CA SER A 170 10.38 12.39 -11.10
C SER A 170 9.06 12.59 -11.86
N ARG A 171 8.04 13.12 -11.19
CA ARG A 171 6.76 13.49 -11.81
C ARG A 171 6.97 14.75 -12.64
N TYR A 172 7.28 14.60 -13.93
CA TYR A 172 7.12 15.67 -14.91
C TYR A 172 5.63 15.84 -15.23
N TRP A 173 5.09 17.02 -14.92
CA TRP A 173 3.74 17.39 -15.33
C TRP A 173 3.70 17.70 -16.83
N ASN A 174 2.67 17.19 -17.48
CA ASN A 174 2.44 17.23 -18.92
C ASN A 174 2.52 18.65 -19.53
N SER A 175 3.39 18.84 -20.53
CA SER A 175 3.19 19.81 -21.60
C SER A 175 2.22 19.19 -22.62
N ARG A 176 0.97 19.64 -22.62
CA ARG A 176 0.05 19.39 -23.75
C ARG A 176 0.50 20.28 -24.93
N PRO A 177 0.65 19.76 -26.16
CA PRO A 177 0.73 20.63 -27.32
C PRO A 177 -0.69 21.13 -27.63
N SER A 178 -0.89 22.45 -27.57
CA SER A 178 -2.03 23.12 -28.19
C SER A 178 -1.90 23.02 -29.72
N THR A 179 -2.71 22.19 -30.36
CA THR A 179 -2.85 22.24 -31.82
C THR A 179 -3.82 23.37 -32.19
N SER A 180 -3.26 24.50 -32.60
CA SER A 180 -3.99 25.55 -33.32
C SER A 180 -3.21 25.87 -34.60
N SER A 181 -3.73 25.43 -35.75
CA SER A 181 -3.40 26.04 -37.03
C SER A 181 -4.48 25.71 -38.06
N THR A 182 -5.38 26.67 -38.25
CA THR A 182 -6.13 26.89 -39.49
C THR A 182 -5.15 27.26 -40.59
N VAL A 183 -5.14 26.60 -41.76
CA VAL A 183 -5.01 27.24 -43.09
C VAL A 183 -5.59 26.34 -44.20
N ARG A 184 -6.61 26.90 -44.86
CA ARG A 184 -7.02 26.87 -46.28
C ARG A 184 -6.57 25.74 -47.24
N HIS A 185 -7.60 25.26 -47.96
CA HIS A 185 -7.58 24.72 -49.32
C HIS A 185 -6.59 25.38 -50.28
N LYS A 186 -5.88 24.54 -51.07
CA LYS A 186 -5.79 24.64 -52.53
C LYS A 186 -5.35 23.32 -53.16
N SER A 187 -5.87 23.09 -54.36
CA SER A 187 -5.89 21.90 -55.20
C SER A 187 -4.66 21.74 -56.13
N ARG A 188 -4.25 20.48 -56.41
CA ARG A 188 -4.10 19.82 -57.74
C ARG A 188 -2.90 18.84 -57.83
N VAL A 189 -3.26 17.60 -58.23
CA VAL A 189 -2.69 16.71 -59.27
C VAL A 189 -1.29 16.07 -59.12
N ALA A 190 -1.35 14.72 -59.06
CA ALA A 190 -0.48 13.64 -59.59
C ALA A 190 1.04 13.62 -59.34
N SER A 191 1.53 12.55 -58.71
CA SER A 191 2.13 11.38 -59.40
C SER A 191 2.75 10.38 -58.40
N SER A 192 2.86 9.14 -58.87
CA SER A 192 3.33 7.90 -58.25
C SER A 192 4.69 7.95 -57.52
N ALA A 193 4.78 7.24 -56.40
CA ALA A 193 5.96 6.43 -56.02
C ALA A 193 5.63 5.49 -54.86
N THR A 194 5.69 4.19 -55.13
CA THR A 194 5.74 3.09 -54.17
C THR A 194 7.04 3.16 -53.37
N LEU A 195 6.99 2.95 -52.05
CA LEU A 195 8.10 2.42 -51.26
C LEU A 195 7.60 1.87 -49.92
N ASN A 196 7.83 0.57 -49.74
CA ASN A 196 7.59 -0.21 -48.54
C ASN A 196 8.52 0.25 -47.41
N ASN A 197 8.02 0.45 -46.18
CA ASN A 197 8.63 -0.16 -44.99
C ASN A 197 7.78 -0.01 -43.72
N THR A 198 7.57 -1.14 -43.07
CA THR A 198 6.92 -1.38 -41.78
C THR A 198 7.65 -0.75 -40.59
N PRO A 199 6.94 -0.35 -39.51
CA PRO A 199 7.55 0.11 -38.27
C PRO A 199 8.07 -1.06 -37.40
N ARG A 200 9.31 -0.91 -36.93
CA ARG A 200 10.02 -1.85 -36.04
C ARG A 200 9.52 -1.66 -34.60
N LEU A 201 8.82 -2.66 -34.06
CA LEU A 201 8.49 -2.74 -32.64
C LEU A 201 9.76 -3.07 -31.83
N TYR A 202 10.09 -2.23 -30.85
CA TYR A 202 11.20 -2.46 -29.92
C TYR A 202 10.66 -3.22 -28.70
N THR A 203 10.87 -4.54 -28.66
CA THR A 203 10.68 -5.37 -27.47
C THR A 203 11.96 -5.35 -26.63
N SER A 204 11.96 -4.75 -25.44
CA SER A 204 13.07 -4.91 -24.50
C SER A 204 12.90 -6.22 -23.73
N SER A 205 13.65 -7.23 -24.16
CA SER A 205 13.82 -8.54 -23.54
C SER A 205 14.56 -8.46 -22.20
N ASN A 206 14.01 -9.15 -21.20
CA ASN A 206 14.65 -9.58 -19.95
C ASN A 206 16.08 -10.08 -20.18
N LYS A 207 17.03 -9.64 -19.36
CA LYS A 207 18.36 -10.24 -19.25
C LYS A 207 18.49 -10.98 -17.92
N TYR A 208 18.97 -12.21 -18.07
CA TYR A 208 19.07 -13.28 -17.08
C TYR A 208 20.07 -13.00 -15.96
N CYS A 209 19.76 -13.61 -14.81
CA CYS A 209 20.64 -13.85 -13.69
C CYS A 209 21.67 -14.94 -14.07
N THR A 210 22.96 -14.62 -14.03
CA THR A 210 24.03 -15.60 -14.21
C THR A 210 24.41 -16.21 -12.86
N THR A 211 24.14 -17.49 -12.70
CA THR A 211 24.64 -18.32 -11.60
C THR A 211 26.13 -18.57 -11.78
N SER A 212 26.97 -18.13 -10.84
CA SER A 212 28.36 -18.57 -10.75
C SER A 212 28.42 -19.91 -10.01
N LYS A 213 28.86 -20.95 -10.73
CA LYS A 213 29.22 -22.26 -10.15
C LYS A 213 30.52 -22.09 -9.36
N SER A 214 30.47 -22.37 -8.07
CA SER A 214 31.66 -22.56 -7.22
C SER A 214 32.31 -23.90 -7.56
N THR A 215 33.49 -23.86 -8.16
CA THR A 215 34.35 -25.03 -8.38
C THR A 215 35.10 -25.34 -7.08
N LYS A 216 34.66 -26.37 -6.35
CA LYS A 216 35.46 -27.02 -5.31
C LYS A 216 36.65 -27.72 -5.97
N LYS A 217 37.86 -27.43 -5.48
CA LYS A 217 39.10 -28.14 -5.80
C LYS A 217 39.14 -29.46 -5.00
N PRO A 218 39.53 -30.61 -5.59
CA PRO A 218 39.70 -31.85 -4.85
C PRO A 218 41.11 -31.93 -4.24
N GLU A 219 41.21 -32.24 -2.96
CA GLU A 219 42.44 -32.78 -2.36
C GLU A 219 42.28 -34.28 -2.18
N GLN A 220 43.31 -35.01 -2.62
CA GLN A 220 43.40 -36.48 -2.67
C GLN A 220 44.00 -37.05 -1.36
N PRO A 221 43.87 -38.37 -1.13
CA PRO A 221 44.02 -38.98 0.19
C PRO A 221 45.46 -39.41 0.48
N PHE A 222 45.89 -39.29 1.74
CA PHE A 222 47.00 -40.07 2.28
C PHE A 222 46.45 -41.13 3.23
N GLY A 223 46.82 -42.38 2.94
CA GLY A 223 46.46 -43.59 3.70
C GLY A 223 47.25 -43.75 5.00
N PRO A 224 47.12 -44.93 5.64
CA PRO A 224 47.23 -45.09 7.09
C PRO A 224 48.64 -45.45 7.55
N GLU A 225 48.97 -45.11 8.81
CA GLU A 225 50.00 -45.82 9.56
C GLU A 225 49.47 -46.19 10.95
N ASP A 226 49.72 -47.46 11.27
CA ASP A 226 49.37 -48.18 12.48
C ASP A 226 50.15 -47.74 13.72
N LYS A 227 49.52 -48.01 14.89
CA LYS A 227 50.02 -48.27 16.26
C LYS A 227 49.69 -47.24 17.33
#